data_AF-A0A0M0EEF3-F1
#
_entry.id   AF-A0A0M0EEF3-F1
#
_cell.length_a   1.000
_cell.length_b   1.000
_cell.length_c   1.000
_cell.angle_alpha   90.00
_cell.angle_beta   90.00
_cell.angle_gamma   90.00
#
_symmetry.space_group_name_H-M   'P 1'
#
loop_
_entity.id
_entity.type
_entity.pdbx_description
1 polymer ?
#
loop_
_entity_poly.entity_id
_entity_poly.type
_entity_poly.pdbx_seq_one_letter_code
_entity_poly.pdbx_strand_id
1 'polypeptide(L)'
;MTKWFDTNYHYIVPEFDSQTMFTLDASRLLSQLDEARKQGVRTKPVIIGPVTYLALGKAKDGSDKLDLLPRLLPVYARLLEALAQAGARWVQIDEPILVTELDGSWQNAFVRAYQALDTGRVKLLLATYFGQLRENLALVNRLSVQGVHLDTINAREEVAELVKTSPPDRIISLGIVNGRNIWKTDLEATLDWLEPVAKLLGDRLWIAPSCSLLHVPVDLAAEEKMEAGIRSWLAFAVQKLEEIRVMGLALDRGRSAVTSELVTNRAALASRYSSPRVNNSDVKKAIAAITESRGRRKSEFAARATKQAALLQLPLYPTTTIGSFPQTREIRLARSQFKSGKIDEGTYKTTMHREIEHAVREQEKLGLDVLVHGEAERNDMVEYFGEQLEGYAFSQNGWVQSYGSRCVKPPILFGDISRPKAMTVEWISYAASLRA
;
A
#
# COMPACT_ATOMS: atom_id res chain seq x y z
N MET A 1 -13.23 -11.07 -0.16
CA MET A 1 -12.27 -9.97 -0.39
C MET A 1 -11.30 -9.96 0.77
N THR A 2 -10.00 -9.81 0.52
CA THR A 2 -8.98 -9.70 1.57
C THR A 2 -7.87 -8.74 1.14
N LYS A 3 -7.05 -8.28 2.09
CA LYS A 3 -5.93 -7.37 1.82
C LYS A 3 -4.89 -8.06 0.92
N TRP A 4 -4.35 -7.31 -0.03
CA TRP A 4 -3.19 -7.71 -0.81
C TRP A 4 -1.94 -7.47 0.03
N PHE A 5 -1.47 -8.52 0.70
CA PHE A 5 -0.36 -8.48 1.65
C PHE A 5 -0.55 -7.39 2.72
N ASP A 6 0.48 -6.60 2.99
CA ASP A 6 0.51 -5.49 3.95
C ASP A 6 0.03 -4.15 3.34
N THR A 7 -0.63 -4.17 2.17
CA THR A 7 -1.16 -2.96 1.52
C THR A 7 -2.61 -2.66 1.92
N ASN A 8 -3.11 -1.48 1.51
CA ASN A 8 -4.53 -1.11 1.63
C ASN A 8 -5.36 -1.47 0.39
N TYR A 9 -4.74 -2.10 -0.62
CA TYR A 9 -5.43 -2.67 -1.76
C TYR A 9 -6.02 -4.03 -1.35
N HIS A 10 -7.17 -4.38 -1.92
CA HIS A 10 -7.82 -5.66 -1.70
C HIS A 10 -8.03 -6.39 -3.01
N TYR A 11 -7.88 -7.71 -2.96
CA TYR A 11 -8.17 -8.58 -4.10
C TYR A 11 -9.37 -9.48 -3.82
N ILE A 12 -9.93 -10.01 -4.92
CA ILE A 12 -10.95 -11.05 -4.88
C ILE A 12 -10.22 -12.38 -4.72
N VAL A 13 -10.49 -13.06 -3.60
CA VAL A 13 -9.87 -14.34 -3.26
C VAL A 13 -10.29 -15.38 -4.30
N PRO A 14 -9.35 -16.04 -5.01
CA PRO A 14 -9.68 -17.19 -5.85
C PRO A 14 -10.31 -18.31 -5.02
N GLU A 15 -11.39 -18.90 -5.48
CA GLU A 15 -12.11 -19.96 -4.76
C GLU A 15 -12.07 -21.25 -5.56
N PHE A 16 -11.70 -22.35 -4.90
CA PHE A 16 -11.53 -23.66 -5.53
C PHE A 16 -12.18 -24.77 -4.71
N ASP A 17 -12.30 -25.93 -5.33
CA ASP A 17 -12.55 -27.22 -4.72
C ASP A 17 -11.62 -28.28 -5.36
N SER A 18 -11.61 -29.48 -4.81
CA SER A 18 -10.82 -30.61 -5.30
C SER A 18 -11.12 -31.02 -6.76
N GLN A 19 -12.28 -30.67 -7.31
CA GLN A 19 -12.71 -31.00 -8.67
C GLN A 19 -12.49 -29.85 -9.66
N THR A 20 -11.95 -28.72 -9.21
CA THR A 20 -11.77 -27.55 -10.04
C THR A 20 -10.89 -27.86 -11.25
N MET A 21 -11.39 -27.46 -12.43
CA MET A 21 -10.72 -27.58 -13.72
C MET A 21 -10.44 -26.19 -14.29
N PHE A 22 -9.25 -25.99 -14.83
CA PHE A 22 -8.82 -24.70 -15.37
C PHE A 22 -8.85 -24.69 -16.90
N THR A 23 -9.45 -23.66 -17.46
CA THR A 23 -9.47 -23.38 -18.90
C THR A 23 -8.97 -21.97 -19.16
N LEU A 24 -8.22 -21.79 -20.25
CA LEU A 24 -7.66 -20.49 -20.61
C LEU A 24 -8.70 -19.59 -21.27
N ASP A 25 -8.92 -18.41 -20.70
CA ASP A 25 -9.46 -17.25 -21.41
C ASP A 25 -8.44 -16.10 -21.31
N ALA A 26 -7.75 -15.83 -22.43
CA ALA A 26 -6.74 -14.78 -22.53
C ALA A 26 -7.26 -13.52 -23.25
N SER A 27 -8.54 -13.50 -23.65
CA SER A 27 -9.12 -12.49 -24.56
C SER A 27 -8.86 -11.06 -24.10
N ARG A 28 -9.11 -10.77 -22.82
CA ARG A 28 -8.90 -9.45 -22.23
C ARG A 28 -7.44 -9.01 -22.29
N LEU A 29 -6.51 -9.86 -21.88
CA LEU A 29 -5.08 -9.51 -21.85
C LEU A 29 -4.54 -9.33 -23.26
N LEU A 30 -4.91 -10.21 -24.20
CA LEU A 30 -4.53 -10.09 -25.61
C LEU A 30 -5.08 -8.83 -26.26
N SER A 31 -6.32 -8.44 -25.95
CA SER A 31 -6.92 -7.18 -26.42
C SER A 31 -6.11 -5.97 -25.95
N GLN A 32 -5.64 -5.96 -24.70
CA GLN A 32 -4.82 -4.86 -24.16
C GLN A 32 -3.44 -4.79 -24.84
N LEU A 33 -2.85 -5.94 -25.17
CA LEU A 33 -1.57 -5.97 -25.89
C LEU A 33 -1.73 -5.49 -27.34
N ASP A 34 -2.80 -5.90 -28.01
CA ASP A 34 -3.12 -5.43 -29.36
C ASP A 34 -3.37 -3.93 -29.38
N GLU A 35 -4.11 -3.39 -28.40
CA GLU A 35 -4.32 -1.95 -28.24
C GLU A 35 -3.00 -1.19 -28.09
N ALA A 36 -2.10 -1.63 -27.22
CA ALA A 36 -0.80 -1.00 -27.04
C ALA A 36 0.08 -1.11 -28.30
N ARG A 37 0.06 -2.28 -28.96
CA ARG A 37 0.80 -2.51 -30.21
C ARG A 37 0.31 -1.60 -31.33
N LYS A 38 -1.00 -1.39 -31.48
CA LYS A 38 -1.59 -0.46 -32.46
C LYS A 38 -1.14 0.99 -32.24
N GLN A 39 -0.78 1.34 -31.00
CA GLN A 39 -0.21 2.64 -30.64
C GLN A 39 1.33 2.67 -30.74
N GLY A 40 1.97 1.59 -31.21
CA GLY A 40 3.44 1.49 -31.31
C GLY A 40 4.15 1.31 -29.96
N VAL A 41 3.41 1.05 -28.88
CA VAL A 41 3.97 0.86 -27.54
C VAL A 41 4.34 -0.61 -27.32
N ARG A 42 5.61 -0.86 -27.01
CA ARG A 42 6.06 -2.20 -26.59
C ARG A 42 5.73 -2.40 -25.12
N THR A 43 4.98 -3.46 -24.81
CA THR A 43 4.55 -3.77 -23.46
C THR A 43 5.16 -5.07 -22.95
N LYS A 44 5.34 -5.15 -21.62
CA LYS A 44 5.66 -6.36 -20.88
C LYS A 44 4.39 -6.76 -20.12
N PRO A 45 3.64 -7.80 -20.55
CA PRO A 45 2.49 -8.30 -19.80
C PRO A 45 2.89 -8.68 -18.37
N VAL A 46 1.97 -8.45 -17.43
CA VAL A 46 2.12 -8.81 -16.01
C VAL A 46 1.01 -9.79 -15.65
N ILE A 47 1.38 -10.92 -15.05
CA ILE A 47 0.44 -11.92 -14.53
C ILE A 47 0.84 -12.33 -13.12
N ILE A 48 -0.12 -12.70 -12.28
CA ILE A 48 0.16 -13.37 -11.00
C ILE A 48 0.61 -14.80 -11.29
N GLY A 49 1.71 -15.22 -10.69
CA GLY A 49 2.26 -16.56 -10.86
C GLY A 49 1.37 -17.66 -10.26
N PRO A 50 1.48 -18.90 -10.79
CA PRO A 50 0.58 -19.98 -10.42
C PRO A 50 0.70 -20.37 -8.95
N VAL A 51 1.86 -20.21 -8.32
CA VAL A 51 2.06 -20.60 -6.93
C VAL A 51 1.41 -19.58 -6.00
N THR A 52 1.67 -18.28 -6.21
CA THR A 52 0.96 -17.18 -5.53
C THR A 52 -0.55 -17.26 -5.73
N TYR A 53 -1.01 -17.54 -6.95
CA TYR A 53 -2.44 -17.64 -7.24
C TYR A 53 -3.15 -18.71 -6.38
N LEU A 54 -2.56 -19.90 -6.24
CA LEU A 54 -3.10 -20.97 -5.40
C LEU A 54 -2.93 -20.65 -3.90
N ALA A 55 -1.78 -20.13 -3.49
CA ALA A 55 -1.50 -19.76 -2.10
C ALA A 55 -2.49 -18.71 -1.58
N LEU A 56 -2.83 -17.72 -2.41
CA LEU A 56 -3.78 -16.66 -2.08
C LEU A 56 -5.26 -17.06 -2.29
N GLY A 57 -5.54 -18.25 -2.82
CA GLY A 57 -6.89 -18.76 -2.94
C GLY A 57 -7.47 -19.35 -1.65
N LYS A 58 -8.68 -19.89 -1.74
CA LYS A 58 -9.36 -20.63 -0.67
C LYS A 58 -9.99 -21.90 -1.24
N ALA A 59 -9.73 -23.05 -0.60
CA ALA A 59 -10.48 -24.28 -0.86
C ALA A 59 -11.79 -24.26 -0.05
N LYS A 60 -12.92 -24.51 -0.70
CA LYS A 60 -14.25 -24.50 -0.06
C LYS A 60 -14.62 -25.83 0.60
N ASP A 61 -14.01 -26.91 0.15
CA ASP A 61 -14.25 -28.29 0.59
C ASP A 61 -13.16 -28.82 1.56
N GLY A 62 -12.19 -27.96 1.91
CA GLY A 62 -11.07 -28.33 2.78
C GLY A 62 -9.93 -29.08 2.09
N SER A 63 -9.96 -29.20 0.74
CA SER A 63 -8.86 -29.80 -0.01
C SER A 63 -7.58 -28.96 0.06
N ASP A 64 -6.42 -29.58 -0.16
CA ASP A 64 -5.20 -28.83 -0.37
C ASP A 64 -5.26 -28.11 -1.73
N LYS A 65 -5.06 -26.80 -1.71
CA LYS A 65 -5.04 -25.98 -2.94
C LYS A 65 -3.82 -26.30 -3.79
N LEU A 66 -2.73 -26.78 -3.19
CA LEU A 66 -1.50 -27.09 -3.89
C LEU A 66 -1.66 -28.29 -4.84
N ASP A 67 -2.57 -29.21 -4.54
CA ASP A 67 -2.92 -30.36 -5.39
C ASP A 67 -3.52 -29.95 -6.75
N LEU A 68 -3.96 -28.69 -6.88
CA LEU A 68 -4.47 -28.13 -8.13
C LEU A 68 -3.36 -27.66 -9.08
N LEU A 69 -2.12 -27.50 -8.59
CA LEU A 69 -1.01 -26.99 -9.39
C LEU A 69 -0.76 -27.79 -10.68
N PRO A 70 -0.74 -29.14 -10.69
CA PRO A 70 -0.56 -29.90 -11.93
C PRO A 70 -1.64 -29.63 -12.99
N ARG A 71 -2.87 -29.28 -12.58
CA ARG A 71 -3.96 -28.93 -13.51
C ARG A 71 -3.87 -27.48 -13.99
N LEU A 72 -3.27 -26.61 -13.18
CA LEU A 72 -3.12 -25.18 -13.47
C LEU A 72 -1.96 -24.90 -14.44
N LEU A 73 -0.83 -25.61 -14.29
CA LEU A 73 0.38 -25.35 -15.08
C LEU A 73 0.19 -25.43 -16.61
N PRO A 74 -0.54 -26.41 -17.17
CA PRO A 74 -0.81 -26.45 -18.61
C PRO A 74 -1.60 -25.24 -19.13
N VAL A 75 -2.40 -24.59 -18.27
CA VAL A 75 -3.13 -23.36 -18.62
C VAL A 75 -2.17 -22.17 -18.69
N TYR A 76 -1.27 -22.05 -17.71
CA TYR A 76 -0.24 -21.01 -17.72
C TYR A 76 0.73 -21.17 -18.89
N ALA A 77 1.15 -22.40 -19.22
CA ALA A 77 2.01 -22.64 -20.39
C ALA A 77 1.34 -22.19 -21.70
N ARG A 78 0.06 -22.53 -21.90
CA ARG A 78 -0.73 -22.05 -23.05
C ARG A 78 -0.90 -20.53 -23.06
N LEU A 79 -1.06 -19.91 -21.88
CA LEU A 79 -1.11 -18.44 -21.79
C LEU A 79 0.21 -17.81 -22.24
N LEU A 80 1.35 -18.32 -21.76
CA LEU A 80 2.67 -17.82 -22.16
C LEU A 80 2.91 -17.98 -23.67
N GLU A 81 2.48 -19.08 -24.26
CA GLU A 81 2.54 -19.29 -25.71
C GLU A 81 1.66 -18.27 -26.46
N ALA A 82 0.41 -18.04 -26.02
CA ALA A 82 -0.47 -17.05 -26.62
C ALA A 82 0.11 -15.62 -26.52
N LEU A 83 0.72 -15.27 -25.39
CA LEU A 83 1.40 -13.98 -25.21
C LEU A 83 2.62 -13.84 -26.13
N ALA A 84 3.41 -14.90 -26.29
CA ALA A 84 4.55 -14.93 -27.22
C ALA A 84 4.08 -14.74 -28.67
N GLN A 85 3.01 -15.44 -29.08
CA GLN A 85 2.40 -15.30 -30.41
C GLN A 85 1.85 -13.89 -30.66
N ALA A 86 1.35 -13.22 -29.62
CA ALA A 86 0.94 -11.82 -29.68
C ALA A 86 2.12 -10.83 -29.76
N GLY A 87 3.36 -11.32 -29.65
CA GLY A 87 4.59 -10.54 -29.80
C GLY A 87 5.26 -10.15 -28.48
N ALA A 88 4.79 -10.66 -27.33
CA ALA A 88 5.45 -10.42 -26.06
C ALA A 88 6.83 -11.11 -26.01
N ARG A 89 7.88 -10.35 -25.70
CA ARG A 89 9.25 -10.89 -25.53
C ARG A 89 9.57 -11.26 -24.09
N TRP A 90 8.96 -10.54 -23.17
CA TRP A 90 9.08 -10.72 -21.73
C TRP A 90 7.70 -10.77 -21.13
N VAL A 91 7.48 -11.66 -20.17
CA VAL A 91 6.33 -11.67 -19.28
C VAL A 91 6.84 -11.52 -17.86
N GLN A 92 6.28 -10.55 -17.13
CA GLN A 92 6.49 -10.46 -15.69
C GLN A 92 5.51 -11.40 -15.00
N ILE A 93 6.04 -12.31 -14.19
CA ILE A 93 5.26 -13.22 -13.37
C ILE A 93 5.48 -12.85 -11.92
N ASP A 94 4.45 -12.30 -11.31
CA ASP A 94 4.47 -11.82 -9.93
C ASP A 94 4.30 -13.01 -8.97
N GLU A 95 5.32 -13.26 -8.16
CA GLU A 95 5.31 -14.27 -7.09
C GLU A 95 5.64 -13.66 -5.71
N PRO A 96 4.83 -12.69 -5.23
CA PRO A 96 5.09 -12.01 -3.96
C PRO A 96 5.01 -12.90 -2.73
N ILE A 97 4.43 -14.11 -2.78
CA ILE A 97 4.49 -15.03 -1.62
C ILE A 97 5.94 -15.46 -1.30
N LEU A 98 6.89 -15.26 -2.21
CA LEU A 98 8.31 -15.55 -1.94
C LEU A 98 8.90 -14.68 -0.83
N VAL A 99 8.24 -13.57 -0.45
CA VAL A 99 8.66 -12.73 0.68
C VAL A 99 8.02 -13.15 2.01
N THR A 100 7.29 -14.27 2.03
CA THR A 100 6.70 -14.85 3.24
C THR A 100 7.44 -16.12 3.64
N GLU A 101 7.19 -16.60 4.86
CA GLU A 101 7.67 -17.92 5.29
C GLU A 101 6.96 -19.01 4.47
N LEU A 102 7.76 -19.87 3.82
CA LEU A 102 7.26 -20.96 2.98
C LEU A 102 7.76 -22.29 3.52
N ASP A 103 6.85 -23.25 3.71
CA ASP A 103 7.24 -24.63 3.98
C ASP A 103 7.83 -25.30 2.73
N GLY A 104 8.44 -26.48 2.93
CA GLY A 104 9.10 -27.22 1.86
C GLY A 104 8.17 -27.64 0.71
N SER A 105 6.86 -27.80 0.94
CA SER A 105 5.91 -28.16 -0.10
C SER A 105 5.72 -27.01 -1.09
N TRP A 106 5.57 -25.78 -0.59
CA TRP A 106 5.47 -24.57 -1.40
C TRP A 106 6.79 -24.23 -2.10
N GLN A 107 7.93 -24.40 -1.43
CA GLN A 107 9.24 -24.22 -2.07
C GLN A 107 9.47 -25.20 -3.24
N ASN A 108 9.02 -26.46 -3.09
CA ASN A 108 9.08 -27.45 -4.17
C ASN A 108 8.10 -27.13 -5.30
N ALA A 109 6.94 -26.54 -4.98
CA ALA A 109 5.96 -26.08 -5.97
C ALA A 109 6.55 -25.05 -6.93
N PHE A 110 7.34 -24.09 -6.42
CA PHE A 110 8.06 -23.12 -7.25
C PHE A 110 9.00 -23.81 -8.25
N VAL A 111 9.79 -24.78 -7.81
CA VAL A 111 10.70 -25.51 -8.69
C VAL A 111 9.93 -26.20 -9.82
N ARG A 112 8.87 -26.94 -9.47
CA ARG A 112 8.03 -27.64 -10.46
C ARG A 112 7.34 -26.69 -11.43
N ALA A 113 6.79 -25.59 -10.91
CA ALA A 113 6.08 -24.60 -11.70
C ALA A 113 7.01 -23.97 -12.73
N TYR A 114 8.16 -23.44 -12.32
CA TYR A 114 9.05 -22.73 -13.24
C TYR A 114 9.83 -23.65 -14.18
N GLN A 115 10.01 -24.93 -13.84
CA GLN A 115 10.43 -25.94 -14.82
C GLN A 115 9.37 -26.16 -15.91
N ALA A 116 8.09 -26.23 -15.55
CA ALA A 116 7.01 -26.43 -16.52
C ALA A 116 6.73 -25.18 -17.38
N LEU A 117 7.01 -23.98 -16.87
CA LEU A 117 6.79 -22.71 -17.57
C LEU A 117 7.97 -22.30 -18.46
N ASP A 118 9.13 -22.94 -18.33
CA ASP A 118 10.29 -22.71 -19.19
C ASP A 118 10.08 -23.33 -20.59
N THR A 119 9.17 -22.74 -21.36
CA THR A 119 8.79 -23.19 -22.71
C THR A 119 9.78 -22.75 -23.78
N GLY A 120 10.75 -21.89 -23.44
CA GLY A 120 11.67 -21.25 -24.39
C GLY A 120 11.01 -20.25 -25.36
N ARG A 121 9.68 -20.03 -25.29
CA ARG A 121 8.94 -19.16 -26.22
C ARG A 121 8.94 -17.69 -25.83
N VAL A 122 9.01 -17.40 -24.53
CA VAL A 122 9.00 -16.05 -23.97
C VAL A 122 9.90 -16.01 -22.74
N LYS A 123 10.56 -14.88 -22.50
CA LYS A 123 11.40 -14.70 -21.32
C LYS A 123 10.56 -14.36 -20.09
N LEU A 124 10.88 -14.98 -18.97
CA LEU A 124 10.17 -14.79 -17.71
C LEU A 124 10.98 -13.88 -16.78
N LEU A 125 10.33 -12.83 -16.31
CA LEU A 125 10.82 -11.99 -15.20
C LEU A 125 10.02 -12.38 -13.95
N LEU A 126 10.63 -13.13 -13.04
CA LEU A 126 10.05 -13.43 -11.73
C LEU A 126 10.11 -12.17 -10.87
N ALA A 127 8.97 -11.63 -10.45
CA ALA A 127 8.93 -10.41 -9.63
C ALA A 127 8.48 -10.68 -8.20
N THR A 128 9.27 -10.19 -7.24
CA THR A 128 8.95 -10.21 -5.82
C THR A 128 8.98 -8.79 -5.26
N TYR A 129 8.14 -8.52 -4.27
CA TYR A 129 7.99 -7.19 -3.70
C TYR A 129 7.37 -7.23 -2.30
N PHE A 130 7.43 -6.10 -1.60
CA PHE A 130 6.91 -5.85 -0.24
C PHE A 130 7.74 -6.37 0.92
N GLY A 131 8.76 -7.20 0.66
CA GLY A 131 9.61 -7.76 1.70
C GLY A 131 10.92 -8.34 1.17
N GLN A 132 11.68 -8.90 2.10
CA GLN A 132 12.92 -9.63 1.86
C GLN A 132 12.62 -11.08 1.45
N LEU A 133 13.49 -11.68 0.63
CA LEU A 133 13.40 -13.09 0.26
C LEU A 133 13.90 -14.02 1.37
N ARG A 134 14.90 -13.58 2.15
CA ARG A 134 15.52 -14.34 3.24
C ARG A 134 15.90 -15.76 2.82
N GLU A 135 15.37 -16.78 3.48
CA GLU A 135 15.61 -18.19 3.17
C GLU A 135 15.18 -18.59 1.75
N ASN A 136 14.25 -17.86 1.14
CA ASN A 136 13.79 -18.11 -0.23
C ASN A 136 14.72 -17.52 -1.31
N LEU A 137 15.75 -16.74 -0.95
CA LEU A 137 16.70 -16.18 -1.92
C LEU A 137 17.41 -17.28 -2.72
N ALA A 138 17.85 -18.34 -2.05
CA ALA A 138 18.47 -19.50 -2.70
C ALA A 138 17.50 -20.24 -3.62
N LEU A 139 16.22 -20.32 -3.23
CA LEU A 139 15.15 -20.86 -4.08
C LEU A 139 14.98 -20.01 -5.34
N VAL A 140 14.85 -18.69 -5.22
CA VAL A 140 14.71 -17.77 -6.36
C VAL A 140 15.87 -17.96 -7.35
N ASN A 141 17.09 -18.12 -6.84
CA ASN A 141 18.25 -18.24 -7.72
C ASN A 141 18.29 -19.52 -8.56
N ARG A 142 17.69 -20.61 -8.08
CA ARG A 142 17.64 -21.89 -8.81
C ARG A 142 16.46 -22.02 -9.79
N LEU A 143 15.54 -21.05 -9.84
CA LEU A 143 14.39 -21.12 -10.75
C LEU A 143 14.80 -20.87 -12.21
N SER A 144 14.17 -21.60 -13.13
CA SER A 144 14.35 -21.47 -14.58
C SER A 144 13.65 -20.20 -15.12
N VAL A 145 14.22 -19.04 -14.79
CA VAL A 145 13.74 -17.71 -15.23
C VAL A 145 14.88 -16.86 -15.76
N GLN A 146 14.59 -16.07 -16.78
CA GLN A 146 15.58 -15.24 -17.47
C GLN A 146 15.83 -13.91 -16.75
N GLY A 147 14.95 -13.51 -15.84
CA GLY A 147 15.17 -12.37 -14.97
C GLY A 147 14.51 -12.50 -13.62
N VAL A 148 15.05 -11.78 -12.64
CA VAL A 148 14.47 -11.63 -11.29
C VAL A 148 14.33 -10.14 -10.99
N HIS A 149 13.17 -9.73 -10.49
CA HIS A 149 12.94 -8.42 -9.92
C HIS A 149 12.93 -8.49 -8.39
N LEU A 150 13.73 -7.62 -7.76
CA LEU A 150 13.84 -7.48 -6.32
C LEU A 150 13.45 -6.06 -5.88
N ASP A 151 12.54 -5.97 -4.91
CA ASP A 151 12.19 -4.72 -4.23
C ASP A 151 13.32 -4.25 -3.32
N THR A 152 14.14 -3.32 -3.82
CA THR A 152 15.29 -2.80 -3.08
C THR A 152 14.95 -1.72 -2.06
N ILE A 153 13.67 -1.36 -1.90
CA ILE A 153 13.23 -0.53 -0.78
C ILE A 153 13.20 -1.37 0.50
N ASN A 154 12.81 -2.64 0.40
CA ASN A 154 12.72 -3.55 1.55
C ASN A 154 13.90 -4.55 1.61
N ALA A 155 14.50 -4.89 0.48
CA ALA A 155 15.48 -5.98 0.35
C ALA A 155 16.84 -5.54 -0.22
N ARG A 156 17.24 -4.28 -0.01
CA ARG A 156 18.51 -3.74 -0.54
C ARG A 156 19.73 -4.58 -0.18
N GLU A 157 19.76 -5.12 1.03
CA GLU A 157 20.89 -5.91 1.56
C GLU A 157 21.07 -7.25 0.83
N GLU A 158 20.02 -7.78 0.19
CA GLU A 158 20.06 -9.05 -0.54
C GLU A 158 20.66 -8.93 -1.94
N VAL A 159 20.83 -7.71 -2.47
CA VAL A 159 21.30 -7.47 -3.84
C VAL A 159 22.68 -8.06 -4.08
N ALA A 160 23.60 -7.94 -3.12
CA ALA A 160 24.96 -8.45 -3.28
C ALA A 160 24.96 -9.98 -3.45
N GLU A 161 24.21 -10.70 -2.60
CA GLU A 161 24.11 -12.15 -2.66
C GLU A 161 23.31 -12.61 -3.89
N LEU A 162 22.22 -11.90 -4.24
CA LEU A 162 21.45 -12.16 -5.46
C LEU A 162 22.34 -12.08 -6.70
N VAL A 163 23.15 -11.02 -6.84
CA VAL A 163 24.02 -10.83 -8.01
C VAL A 163 25.14 -11.88 -8.03
N LYS A 164 25.72 -12.21 -6.87
CA LYS A 164 26.80 -13.18 -6.76
C LYS A 164 26.37 -14.61 -7.12
N THR A 165 25.14 -15.00 -6.76
CA THR A 165 24.66 -16.38 -6.93
C THR A 165 23.71 -16.56 -8.12
N SER A 166 23.31 -15.47 -8.78
CA SER A 166 22.53 -15.55 -10.02
C SER A 166 23.36 -16.09 -11.19
N PRO A 167 22.74 -16.84 -12.13
CA PRO A 167 23.34 -17.17 -13.41
C PRO A 167 23.91 -15.94 -14.14
N PRO A 168 25.01 -16.10 -14.88
CA PRO A 168 25.76 -14.98 -15.47
C PRO A 168 25.00 -14.24 -16.57
N ASP A 169 23.97 -14.84 -17.16
CA ASP A 169 23.12 -14.28 -18.22
C ASP A 169 21.78 -13.74 -17.68
N ARG A 170 21.47 -13.97 -16.40
CA ARG A 170 20.20 -13.52 -15.79
C ARG A 170 20.12 -12.00 -15.73
N ILE A 171 18.98 -11.46 -16.12
CA ILE A 171 18.61 -10.06 -15.90
C ILE A 171 18.27 -9.84 -14.42
N ILE A 172 18.86 -8.81 -13.83
CA ILE A 172 18.55 -8.39 -12.45
C ILE A 172 17.82 -7.05 -12.52
N SER A 173 16.53 -7.08 -12.19
CA SER A 173 15.71 -5.88 -12.08
C SER A 173 15.67 -5.40 -10.63
N LEU A 174 16.08 -4.15 -10.40
CA LEU A 174 16.11 -3.54 -9.08
C LEU A 174 14.99 -2.52 -8.97
N GLY A 175 14.12 -2.74 -7.99
CA GLY A 175 13.03 -1.86 -7.61
C GLY A 175 13.51 -0.69 -6.76
N ILE A 176 13.98 0.37 -7.41
CA ILE A 176 14.70 1.49 -6.77
C ILE A 176 13.82 2.68 -6.38
N VAL A 177 12.60 2.76 -6.91
CA VAL A 177 11.65 3.84 -6.62
C VAL A 177 10.46 3.26 -5.87
N ASN A 178 10.14 3.82 -4.69
CA ASN A 178 9.11 3.27 -3.82
C ASN A 178 7.72 3.33 -4.47
N GLY A 179 7.12 2.16 -4.75
CA GLY A 179 5.78 2.05 -5.33
C GLY A 179 4.62 2.09 -4.33
N ARG A 180 4.91 2.14 -3.02
CA ARG A 180 3.91 2.19 -1.93
C ARG A 180 3.87 3.51 -1.17
N ASN A 181 4.81 4.41 -1.42
CA ASN A 181 4.92 5.66 -0.70
C ASN A 181 5.24 6.81 -1.64
N ILE A 182 4.76 8.00 -1.28
CA ILE A 182 4.74 9.19 -2.13
C ILE A 182 5.94 10.10 -1.93
N TRP A 183 6.91 9.70 -1.11
CA TRP A 183 8.14 10.47 -0.93
C TRP A 183 8.96 10.46 -2.22
N LYS A 184 9.53 11.63 -2.53
CA LYS A 184 10.52 11.79 -3.59
C LYS A 184 11.76 10.94 -3.26
N THR A 185 12.26 10.23 -4.25
CA THR A 185 13.47 9.40 -4.12
C THR A 185 14.71 10.29 -4.00
N ASP A 186 15.67 9.91 -3.16
CA ASP A 186 17.01 10.52 -3.14
C ASP A 186 17.83 9.98 -4.30
N LEU A 187 17.86 10.74 -5.40
CA LEU A 187 18.44 10.29 -6.65
C LEU A 187 19.95 10.13 -6.55
N GLU A 188 20.63 11.04 -5.83
CA GLU A 188 22.08 10.99 -5.70
C GLU A 188 22.52 9.82 -4.81
N ALA A 189 21.88 9.65 -3.64
CA ALA A 189 22.18 8.50 -2.78
C ALA A 189 21.84 7.15 -3.45
N THR A 190 20.81 7.15 -4.31
CA THR A 190 20.48 5.95 -5.11
C THR A 190 21.53 5.70 -6.19
N LEU A 191 22.00 6.74 -6.91
CA LEU A 191 23.06 6.62 -7.92
C LEU A 191 24.39 6.17 -7.32
N ASP A 192 24.79 6.72 -6.17
CA ASP A 192 26.02 6.35 -5.46
C ASP A 192 26.11 4.84 -5.22
N TRP A 193 24.96 4.22 -4.93
CA TRP A 193 24.87 2.79 -4.71
C TRP A 193 24.67 1.98 -5.99
N LEU A 194 23.90 2.50 -6.94
CA LEU A 194 23.53 1.78 -8.15
C LEU A 194 24.65 1.76 -9.19
N GLU A 195 25.49 2.80 -9.25
CA GLU A 195 26.59 2.90 -10.23
C GLU A 195 27.60 1.72 -10.14
N PRO A 196 28.10 1.31 -8.95
CA PRO A 196 28.91 0.09 -8.83
C PRO A 196 28.20 -1.18 -9.31
N VAL A 197 26.90 -1.30 -9.02
CA VAL A 197 26.07 -2.45 -9.43
C VAL A 197 25.87 -2.45 -10.94
N ALA A 198 25.63 -1.28 -11.54
CA ALA A 198 25.51 -1.10 -12.98
C ALA A 198 26.81 -1.46 -13.71
N LYS A 199 27.98 -1.07 -13.18
CA LYS A 199 29.28 -1.47 -13.74
C LYS A 199 29.47 -2.99 -13.71
N LEU A 200 29.03 -3.66 -12.63
CA LEU A 200 29.14 -5.11 -12.49
C LEU A 200 28.18 -5.88 -13.42
N LEU A 201 26.95 -5.38 -13.56
CA LEU A 201 25.89 -6.07 -14.30
C LEU A 201 25.83 -5.70 -15.80
N GLY A 202 26.28 -4.51 -16.17
CA GLY A 202 26.13 -3.96 -17.52
C GLY A 202 24.67 -4.00 -17.98
N ASP A 203 24.46 -4.46 -19.21
CA ASP A 203 23.13 -4.60 -19.85
C ASP A 203 22.16 -5.54 -19.09
N ARG A 204 22.65 -6.29 -18.10
CA ARG A 204 21.80 -7.15 -17.26
C ARG A 204 21.04 -6.39 -16.18
N LEU A 205 21.43 -5.16 -15.86
CA LEU A 205 20.72 -4.35 -14.87
C LEU A 205 19.49 -3.71 -15.49
N TRP A 206 18.32 -3.99 -14.91
CA TRP A 206 17.10 -3.22 -15.16
C TRP A 206 16.75 -2.42 -13.91
N ILE A 207 16.23 -1.21 -14.10
CA ILE A 207 15.67 -0.39 -13.02
C ILE A 207 14.15 -0.32 -13.15
N ALA A 208 13.45 -0.33 -12.04
CA ALA A 208 11.99 -0.34 -11.99
C ALA A 208 11.47 0.32 -10.71
N PRO A 209 10.16 0.60 -10.62
CA PRO A 209 9.52 0.80 -9.32
C PRO A 209 9.67 -0.45 -8.45
N SER A 210 9.60 -0.28 -7.13
CA SER A 210 9.73 -1.36 -6.14
C SER A 210 8.61 -2.39 -6.19
N CYS A 211 7.47 -1.99 -6.71
CA CYS A 211 6.27 -2.78 -6.93
C CYS A 211 5.37 -2.01 -7.91
N SER A 212 4.16 -2.50 -8.19
CA SER A 212 3.19 -1.72 -8.97
C SER A 212 2.93 -0.32 -8.38
N LEU A 213 2.87 0.70 -9.24
CA LEU A 213 2.49 2.06 -8.85
C LEU A 213 0.99 2.20 -8.53
N LEU A 214 0.23 1.09 -8.54
CA LEU A 214 -1.15 1.00 -8.06
C LEU A 214 -1.34 1.59 -6.65
N HIS A 215 -0.31 1.53 -5.81
CA HIS A 215 -0.38 1.89 -4.40
C HIS A 215 -0.01 3.36 -4.12
N VAL A 216 0.22 4.17 -5.15
CA VAL A 216 0.43 5.62 -5.03
C VAL A 216 -0.56 6.38 -5.90
N PRO A 217 -0.86 7.65 -5.60
CA PRO A 217 -1.74 8.43 -6.45
C PRO A 217 -1.12 8.68 -7.83
N VAL A 218 -1.94 9.14 -8.77
CA VAL A 218 -1.57 9.23 -10.18
C VAL A 218 -0.58 10.37 -10.45
N ASP A 219 -0.99 11.62 -10.23
CA ASP A 219 -0.20 12.78 -10.65
C ASP A 219 -0.24 13.90 -9.61
N LEU A 220 0.94 14.31 -9.15
CA LEU A 220 1.11 15.37 -8.17
C LEU A 220 0.80 16.75 -8.76
N ALA A 221 0.86 16.91 -10.09
CA ALA A 221 0.53 18.17 -10.76
C ALA A 221 -0.94 18.57 -10.55
N ALA A 222 -1.82 17.61 -10.26
CA ALA A 222 -3.23 17.85 -9.93
C ALA A 222 -3.45 18.42 -8.51
N GLU A 223 -2.40 18.61 -7.71
CA GLU A 223 -2.46 19.20 -6.37
C GLU A 223 -2.22 20.72 -6.43
N GLU A 224 -3.31 21.49 -6.48
CA GLU A 224 -3.30 22.95 -6.63
C GLU A 224 -3.25 23.69 -5.29
N LYS A 225 -3.90 23.15 -4.26
CA LYS A 225 -4.02 23.75 -2.92
C LYS A 225 -2.96 23.25 -1.94
N MET A 226 -2.18 22.24 -2.33
CA MET A 226 -1.10 21.74 -1.49
C MET A 226 0.03 22.77 -1.41
N GLU A 227 0.48 23.06 -0.20
CA GLU A 227 1.59 23.98 0.04
C GLU A 227 2.83 23.59 -0.76
N ALA A 228 3.44 24.56 -1.45
CA ALA A 228 4.56 24.32 -2.37
C ALA A 228 5.76 23.61 -1.73
N GLY A 229 6.08 23.95 -0.47
CA GLY A 229 7.15 23.29 0.28
C GLY A 229 6.92 21.79 0.43
N ILE A 230 5.76 21.41 0.97
CA ILE A 230 5.38 19.99 1.13
C ILE A 230 5.28 19.30 -0.23
N ARG A 231 4.63 19.95 -1.22
CA ARG A 231 4.49 19.40 -2.57
C ARG A 231 5.85 19.08 -3.19
N SER A 232 6.86 19.91 -2.97
CA SER A 232 8.22 19.68 -3.48
C SER A 232 8.87 18.40 -2.95
N TRP A 233 8.45 17.88 -1.80
CA TRP A 233 9.00 16.67 -1.17
C TRP A 233 8.40 15.38 -1.71
N LEU A 234 7.37 15.46 -2.54
CA LEU A 234 6.57 14.33 -2.97
C LEU A 234 6.84 13.94 -4.43
N ALA A 235 6.48 12.71 -4.75
CA ALA A 235 6.42 12.12 -6.08
C ALA A 235 5.25 11.13 -6.13
N PHE A 236 4.27 11.36 -7.01
CA PHE A 236 3.19 10.42 -7.32
C PHE A 236 3.61 9.53 -8.51
N ALA A 237 2.72 8.71 -9.06
CA ALA A 237 3.08 7.72 -10.09
C ALA A 237 3.79 8.36 -11.30
N VAL A 238 3.26 9.46 -11.84
CA VAL A 238 3.88 10.17 -12.98
C VAL A 238 5.29 10.65 -12.65
N GLN A 239 5.49 11.28 -11.47
CA GLN A 239 6.80 11.77 -11.05
C GLN A 239 7.78 10.62 -10.77
N LYS A 240 7.29 9.46 -10.31
CA LYS A 240 8.12 8.27 -10.09
C LYS A 240 8.63 7.65 -11.40
N LEU A 241 7.83 7.71 -12.46
CA LEU A 241 8.30 7.32 -13.80
C LEU A 241 9.41 8.27 -14.29
N GLU A 242 9.28 9.56 -13.98
CA GLU A 242 10.31 10.54 -14.28
C GLU A 242 11.60 10.31 -13.48
N GLU A 243 11.49 9.97 -12.19
CA GLU A 243 12.64 9.54 -11.37
C GLU A 243 13.39 8.37 -12.03
N ILE A 244 12.67 7.36 -12.51
CA ILE A 244 13.28 6.21 -13.21
C ILE A 244 13.94 6.64 -14.52
N ARG A 245 13.31 7.54 -15.29
CA ARG A 245 13.89 8.08 -16.54
C ARG A 245 15.20 8.80 -16.27
N VAL A 246 15.23 9.65 -15.24
CA VAL A 246 16.43 10.41 -14.81
C VAL A 246 17.54 9.45 -14.38
N MET A 247 17.21 8.45 -13.56
CA MET A 247 18.18 7.43 -13.11
C MET A 247 18.76 6.65 -14.29
N GLY A 248 17.92 6.22 -15.24
CA GLY A 248 18.38 5.53 -16.45
C GLY A 248 19.33 6.38 -17.29
N LEU A 249 18.96 7.65 -17.54
CA LEU A 249 19.81 8.58 -18.28
C LEU A 249 21.15 8.84 -17.59
N ALA A 250 21.16 8.94 -16.26
CA ALA A 250 22.37 9.12 -15.47
C ALA A 250 23.30 7.91 -15.54
N LEU A 251 22.75 6.69 -15.50
CA LEU A 251 23.54 5.46 -15.63
C LEU A 251 24.12 5.29 -17.04
N ASP A 252 23.36 5.65 -18.07
CA ASP A 252 23.77 5.49 -19.47
C ASP A 252 24.77 6.56 -19.94
N ARG A 253 24.56 7.83 -19.52
CA ARG A 253 25.29 9.00 -20.04
C ARG A 253 26.08 9.77 -18.98
N GLY A 254 26.06 9.31 -17.73
CA GLY A 254 26.68 9.98 -16.59
C GLY A 254 25.79 11.06 -15.97
N ARG A 255 26.07 11.39 -14.71
CA ARG A 255 25.30 12.38 -13.92
C ARG A 255 25.22 13.77 -14.57
N SER A 256 26.21 14.14 -15.38
CA SER A 256 26.23 15.44 -16.08
C SER A 256 25.03 15.63 -17.01
N ALA A 257 24.49 14.53 -17.57
CA ALA A 257 23.32 14.55 -18.45
C ALA A 257 22.00 14.90 -17.74
N VAL A 258 21.96 14.86 -16.41
CA VAL A 258 20.77 15.10 -15.57
C VAL A 258 21.05 16.09 -14.42
N THR A 259 22.03 16.97 -14.60
CA THR A 259 22.50 17.87 -13.54
C THR A 259 21.37 18.72 -12.96
N SER A 260 20.48 19.26 -13.80
CA SER A 260 19.34 20.07 -13.37
C SER A 260 18.38 19.31 -12.45
N GLU A 261 18.07 18.06 -12.80
CA GLU A 261 17.16 17.19 -12.06
C GLU A 261 17.77 16.81 -10.71
N LEU A 262 19.07 16.49 -10.67
CA LEU A 262 19.78 16.19 -9.43
C LEU A 262 19.87 17.41 -8.49
N VAL A 263 20.17 18.60 -9.02
CA VAL A 263 20.20 19.84 -8.23
C VAL A 263 18.81 20.13 -7.64
N THR A 264 17.75 19.99 -8.43
CA THR A 264 16.36 20.20 -7.98
C THR A 264 15.97 19.17 -6.91
N ASN A 265 16.32 17.90 -7.12
CA ASN A 265 16.07 16.83 -6.16
C ASN A 265 16.77 17.08 -4.83
N ARG A 266 18.07 17.41 -4.86
CA ARG A 266 18.88 17.74 -3.69
C ARG A 266 18.30 18.93 -2.91
N ALA A 267 17.91 19.99 -3.61
CA ALA A 267 17.31 21.17 -2.98
C ALA A 267 15.99 20.82 -2.26
N ALA A 268 15.13 20.01 -2.89
CA ALA A 268 13.88 19.55 -2.28
C ALA A 268 14.14 18.73 -1.00
N LEU A 269 15.08 17.79 -1.05
CA LEU A 269 15.45 16.97 0.12
C LEU A 269 16.06 17.79 1.25
N ALA A 270 16.99 18.69 0.92
CA ALA A 270 17.61 19.59 1.90
C ALA A 270 16.54 20.47 2.59
N SER A 271 15.57 20.99 1.83
CA SER A 271 14.47 21.80 2.38
C SER A 271 13.59 21.00 3.34
N ARG A 272 13.36 19.71 3.07
CA ARG A 272 12.62 18.81 3.98
C ARG A 272 13.41 18.56 5.25
N TYR A 273 14.67 18.14 5.13
CA TYR A 273 15.50 17.76 6.28
C TYR A 273 15.79 18.94 7.22
N SER A 274 15.85 20.16 6.70
CA SER A 274 16.02 21.38 7.49
C SER A 274 14.71 21.99 7.99
N SER A 275 13.55 21.50 7.56
CA SER A 275 12.26 22.07 7.93
C SER A 275 12.03 21.97 9.45
N PRO A 276 11.66 23.06 10.14
CA PRO A 276 11.32 23.02 11.56
C PRO A 276 10.04 22.21 11.83
N ARG A 277 9.17 22.04 10.82
CA ARG A 277 7.95 21.23 10.93
C ARG A 277 8.26 19.72 10.92
N VAL A 278 9.40 19.34 10.34
CA VAL A 278 9.94 17.97 10.37
C VAL A 278 10.82 17.76 11.61
N ASN A 279 11.31 18.84 12.22
CA ASN A 279 12.23 18.81 13.36
C ASN A 279 11.69 19.62 14.55
N ASN A 280 10.60 19.16 15.15
CA ASN A 280 10.01 19.79 16.32
C ASN A 280 10.75 19.36 17.59
N SER A 281 11.47 20.31 18.22
CA SER A 281 12.29 20.03 19.40
C SER A 281 11.47 19.59 20.62
N ASP A 282 10.24 20.08 20.78
CA ASP A 282 9.37 19.71 21.89
C ASP A 282 8.82 18.30 21.73
N VAL A 283 8.46 17.90 20.50
CA VAL A 283 8.08 16.51 20.19
C VAL A 283 9.24 15.56 20.47
N LYS A 284 10.46 15.91 20.02
CA LYS A 284 11.66 15.10 20.28
C LYS A 284 11.95 14.94 21.77
N LYS A 285 11.85 16.02 22.55
CA LYS A 285 11.98 15.97 24.03
C LYS A 285 10.90 15.09 24.66
N ALA A 286 9.64 15.20 24.20
CA ALA A 286 8.53 14.42 24.73
C ALA A 286 8.70 12.92 24.46
N ILE A 287 9.19 12.55 23.28
CA ILE A 287 9.53 11.16 22.91
C ILE A 287 10.68 10.64 23.76
N ALA A 288 11.75 11.42 23.92
CA ALA A 288 12.90 11.04 24.75
C ALA A 288 12.54 10.81 26.23
N ALA A 289 11.45 11.43 26.71
CA ALA A 289 10.93 11.27 28.06
C ALA A 289 9.93 10.10 28.22
N ILE A 290 9.70 9.27 27.19
CA ILE A 290 8.81 8.11 27.27
C ILE A 290 9.48 7.04 28.14
N THR A 291 8.75 6.61 29.18
CA THR A 291 9.13 5.49 30.04
C THR A 291 8.16 4.33 29.86
N GLU A 292 8.59 3.10 30.17
CA GLU A 292 7.72 1.92 30.10
C GLU A 292 6.43 2.10 30.94
N SER A 293 6.53 2.77 32.08
CA SER A 293 5.39 3.07 32.94
C SER A 293 4.29 3.89 32.26
N ARG A 294 4.59 4.71 31.24
CA ARG A 294 3.57 5.43 30.44
C ARG A 294 2.73 4.50 29.57
N GLY A 295 3.25 3.33 29.20
CA GLY A 295 2.51 2.29 28.48
C GLY A 295 1.67 1.39 29.39
N ARG A 296 1.76 1.55 30.72
CA ARG A 296 1.07 0.70 31.69
C ARG A 296 -0.09 1.44 32.35
N ARG A 297 -1.20 0.72 32.57
CA ARG A 297 -2.29 1.22 33.43
C ARG A 297 -1.81 1.29 34.88
N LYS A 298 -2.46 2.12 35.70
CA LYS A 298 -2.14 2.28 37.14
C LYS A 298 -2.36 1.01 37.97
N SER A 299 -3.17 0.06 37.50
CA SER A 299 -3.49 -1.19 38.22
C SER A 299 -3.93 -2.27 37.23
N GLU A 300 -3.82 -3.54 37.64
CA GLU A 300 -4.24 -4.71 36.86
C GLU A 300 -5.74 -4.79 36.60
N PHE A 301 -6.14 -5.58 35.59
CA PHE A 301 -7.54 -5.70 35.19
C PHE A 301 -8.46 -6.09 36.35
N ALA A 302 -8.10 -7.08 37.16
CA ALA A 302 -8.91 -7.53 38.29
C ALA A 302 -9.30 -6.39 39.25
N ALA A 303 -8.34 -5.52 39.60
CA ALA A 303 -8.59 -4.37 40.46
C ALA A 303 -9.42 -3.27 39.77
N ARG A 304 -9.28 -3.11 38.44
CA ARG A 304 -10.07 -2.14 37.66
C ARG A 304 -11.50 -2.61 37.46
N ALA A 305 -11.70 -3.89 37.19
CA ALA A 305 -13.00 -4.49 36.92
C ALA A 305 -13.97 -4.28 38.09
N THR A 306 -13.52 -4.47 39.34
CA THR A 306 -14.34 -4.19 40.53
C THR A 306 -14.80 -2.73 40.60
N LYS A 307 -13.89 -1.78 40.33
CA LYS A 307 -14.22 -0.34 40.33
C LYS A 307 -15.16 0.04 39.17
N GLN A 308 -14.95 -0.56 38.01
CA GLN A 308 -15.78 -0.34 36.82
C GLN A 308 -17.19 -0.92 37.00
N ALA A 309 -17.32 -2.11 37.59
CA ALA A 309 -18.62 -2.73 37.89
C ALA A 309 -19.44 -1.87 38.86
N ALA A 310 -18.80 -1.37 39.92
CA ALA A 310 -19.46 -0.48 40.88
C ALA A 310 -19.92 0.86 40.26
N LEU A 311 -19.14 1.40 39.31
CA LEU A 311 -19.45 2.66 38.64
C LEU A 311 -20.52 2.52 37.55
N LEU A 312 -20.37 1.52 36.68
CA LEU A 312 -21.17 1.40 35.45
C LEU A 312 -22.47 0.60 35.66
N GLN A 313 -22.52 -0.26 36.69
CA GLN A 313 -23.70 -1.07 37.03
C GLN A 313 -24.32 -1.83 35.85
N LEU A 314 -23.47 -2.32 34.94
CA LEU A 314 -23.89 -3.02 33.73
C LEU A 314 -24.50 -4.40 34.05
N PRO A 315 -25.49 -4.88 33.26
CA PRO A 315 -26.01 -6.23 33.39
C PRO A 315 -24.97 -7.28 32.98
N LEU A 316 -25.30 -8.57 33.14
CA LEU A 316 -24.40 -9.67 32.79
C LEU A 316 -24.01 -9.71 31.30
N TYR A 317 -24.94 -9.32 30.43
CA TYR A 317 -24.76 -9.27 28.98
C TYR A 317 -25.00 -7.85 28.46
N PRO A 318 -24.07 -6.91 28.74
CA PRO A 318 -24.25 -5.53 28.33
C PRO A 318 -24.19 -5.42 26.82
N THR A 319 -25.11 -4.64 26.28
CA THR A 319 -25.30 -4.38 24.86
C THR A 319 -24.73 -3.01 24.49
N THR A 320 -24.07 -2.95 23.34
CA THR A 320 -23.44 -1.73 22.79
C THR A 320 -23.33 -1.86 21.29
N THR A 321 -23.04 -0.74 20.61
CA THR A 321 -22.57 -0.73 19.22
C THR A 321 -21.11 -0.27 19.15
N ILE A 322 -20.54 -0.21 17.94
CA ILE A 322 -19.10 0.01 17.73
C ILE A 322 -18.71 1.50 17.54
N GLY A 323 -19.67 2.37 17.18
CA GLY A 323 -19.38 3.80 16.98
C GLY A 323 -20.30 4.48 15.97
N SER A 324 -20.00 4.32 14.68
CA SER A 324 -20.68 5.04 13.59
C SER A 324 -22.14 4.64 13.41
N PHE A 325 -22.99 5.63 13.15
CA PHE A 325 -24.37 5.46 12.67
C PHE A 325 -24.46 5.81 11.16
N PRO A 326 -25.57 5.49 10.47
CA PRO A 326 -25.72 5.75 9.05
C PRO A 326 -25.41 7.20 8.66
N GLN A 327 -24.45 7.37 7.74
CA GLN A 327 -24.02 8.68 7.22
C GLN A 327 -25.02 9.16 6.16
N THR A 328 -26.10 9.83 6.62
CA THR A 328 -27.23 10.31 5.80
C THR A 328 -26.83 11.33 4.75
N ARG A 329 -27.72 11.61 3.79
CA ARG A 329 -27.49 12.62 2.74
C ARG A 329 -27.34 14.00 3.38
N GLU A 330 -28.10 14.27 4.42
CA GLU A 330 -28.17 15.50 5.18
C GLU A 330 -26.84 15.75 5.91
N ILE A 331 -26.27 14.72 6.59
CA ILE A 331 -24.93 14.79 7.19
C ILE A 331 -23.85 15.08 6.13
N ARG A 332 -23.90 14.40 4.99
CA ARG A 332 -22.94 14.63 3.88
C ARG A 332 -23.07 16.04 3.31
N LEU A 333 -24.29 16.53 3.13
CA LEU A 333 -24.55 17.88 2.61
C LEU A 333 -24.05 18.95 3.57
N ALA A 334 -24.35 18.84 4.87
CA ALA A 334 -23.91 19.79 5.89
C ALA A 334 -22.37 19.88 5.95
N ARG A 335 -21.67 18.74 5.96
CA ARG A 335 -20.19 18.71 5.91
C ARG A 335 -19.63 19.33 4.65
N SER A 336 -20.21 19.02 3.49
CA SER A 336 -19.79 19.60 2.21
C SER A 336 -19.99 21.13 2.19
N GLN A 337 -21.14 21.61 2.67
CA GLN A 337 -21.44 23.03 2.76
C GLN A 337 -20.48 23.74 3.72
N PHE A 338 -20.21 23.16 4.89
CA PHE A 338 -19.25 23.71 5.86
C PHE A 338 -17.83 23.77 5.28
N LYS A 339 -17.34 22.67 4.67
CA LYS A 339 -16.01 22.63 4.02
C LYS A 339 -15.88 23.62 2.86
N SER A 340 -16.99 23.98 2.21
CA SER A 340 -17.03 24.99 1.15
C SER A 340 -17.32 26.42 1.63
N GLY A 341 -17.50 26.63 2.94
CA GLY A 341 -17.83 27.93 3.52
C GLY A 341 -19.25 28.43 3.27
N LYS A 342 -20.17 27.57 2.81
CA LYS A 342 -21.58 27.91 2.54
C LYS A 342 -22.44 28.01 3.80
N ILE A 343 -22.04 27.36 4.88
CA ILE A 343 -22.64 27.48 6.21
C ILE A 343 -21.54 27.78 7.22
N ASP A 344 -21.88 28.50 8.29
CA ASP A 344 -20.96 28.80 9.37
C ASP A 344 -20.79 27.63 10.35
N GLU A 345 -19.81 27.75 11.25
CA GLU A 345 -19.48 26.73 12.26
C GLU A 345 -20.65 26.48 13.23
N GLY A 346 -21.38 27.53 13.64
CA GLY A 346 -22.51 27.41 14.56
C GLY A 346 -23.66 26.60 13.97
N THR A 347 -23.98 26.86 12.71
CA THR A 347 -24.98 26.12 11.94
C THR A 347 -24.56 24.67 11.74
N TYR A 348 -23.30 24.44 11.39
CA TYR A 348 -22.74 23.08 11.26
C TYR A 348 -22.82 22.30 12.58
N LYS A 349 -22.36 22.89 13.68
CA LYS A 349 -22.40 22.29 15.03
C LYS A 349 -23.83 21.95 15.45
N THR A 350 -24.76 22.89 15.28
CA THR A 350 -26.18 22.66 15.58
C THR A 350 -26.74 21.49 14.77
N THR A 351 -26.35 21.37 13.50
CA THR A 351 -26.79 20.27 12.64
C THR A 351 -26.21 18.94 13.12
N MET A 352 -24.92 18.85 13.42
CA MET A 352 -24.29 17.62 13.92
C MET A 352 -24.82 17.23 15.30
N HIS A 353 -25.10 18.20 16.17
CA HIS A 353 -25.74 17.97 17.46
C HIS A 353 -27.12 17.30 17.32
N ARG A 354 -27.96 17.72 16.37
CA ARG A 354 -29.25 17.06 16.12
C ARG A 354 -29.10 15.59 15.71
N GLU A 355 -28.09 15.29 14.89
CA GLU A 355 -27.81 13.92 14.46
C GLU A 355 -27.26 13.06 15.61
N ILE A 356 -26.41 13.64 16.45
CA ILE A 356 -25.94 13.00 17.70
C ILE A 356 -27.11 12.72 18.64
N GLU A 357 -27.98 13.71 18.84
CA GLU A 357 -29.17 13.55 19.68
C GLU A 357 -30.07 12.44 19.14
N HIS A 358 -30.35 12.45 17.84
CA HIS A 358 -31.12 11.38 17.21
C HIS A 358 -30.49 10.00 17.48
N ALA A 359 -29.18 9.84 17.24
CA ALA A 359 -28.49 8.58 17.49
C ALA A 359 -28.60 8.14 18.97
N VAL A 360 -28.40 9.05 19.92
CA VAL A 360 -28.53 8.76 21.35
C VAL A 360 -29.96 8.31 21.70
N ARG A 361 -30.98 9.07 21.27
CA ARG A 361 -32.39 8.76 21.56
C ARG A 361 -32.84 7.43 20.96
N GLU A 362 -32.39 7.09 19.75
CA GLU A 362 -32.71 5.79 19.15
C GLU A 362 -32.10 4.62 19.94
N GLN A 363 -30.86 4.78 20.41
CA GLN A 363 -30.24 3.73 21.22
C GLN A 363 -30.89 3.58 22.61
N GLU A 364 -31.33 4.68 23.22
CA GLU A 364 -32.12 4.64 24.46
C GLU A 364 -33.45 3.89 24.26
N LYS A 365 -34.16 4.15 23.15
CA LYS A 365 -35.40 3.42 22.80
C LYS A 365 -35.15 1.91 22.60
N LEU A 366 -33.99 1.55 22.06
CA LEU A 366 -33.58 0.16 21.88
C LEU A 366 -33.11 -0.51 23.17
N GLY A 367 -32.96 0.24 24.27
CA GLY A 367 -32.50 -0.28 25.55
C GLY A 367 -31.03 -0.69 25.58
N LEU A 368 -30.16 -0.02 24.81
CA LEU A 368 -28.72 -0.29 24.82
C LEU A 368 -28.06 0.23 26.11
N ASP A 369 -27.12 -0.54 26.66
CA ASP A 369 -26.48 -0.24 27.96
C ASP A 369 -25.36 0.80 27.83
N VAL A 370 -24.52 0.66 26.80
CA VAL A 370 -23.42 1.59 26.49
C VAL A 370 -23.67 2.20 25.12
N LEU A 371 -23.74 3.54 25.08
CA LEU A 371 -24.12 4.30 23.89
C LEU A 371 -22.90 4.91 23.22
N VAL A 372 -23.05 5.14 21.91
CA VAL A 372 -22.11 5.90 21.08
C VAL A 372 -22.81 7.13 20.51
N HIS A 373 -22.07 8.15 20.08
CA HIS A 373 -22.68 9.39 19.55
C HIS A 373 -22.95 9.34 18.03
N GLY A 374 -22.60 8.26 17.36
CA GLY A 374 -22.90 8.05 15.94
C GLY A 374 -21.89 8.64 14.93
N GLU A 375 -20.93 9.44 15.38
CA GLU A 375 -19.83 9.98 14.56
C GLU A 375 -20.29 10.79 13.32
N ALA A 376 -21.41 11.52 13.44
CA ALA A 376 -21.95 12.34 12.35
C ALA A 376 -20.95 13.39 11.84
N GLU A 377 -20.10 13.91 12.73
CA GLU A 377 -19.09 14.91 12.41
C GLU A 377 -17.92 14.37 11.58
N ARG A 378 -17.72 13.04 11.52
CA ARG A 378 -16.52 12.41 10.95
C ARG A 378 -16.80 11.84 9.57
N ASN A 379 -16.02 12.27 8.58
CA ASN A 379 -16.06 11.74 7.22
C ASN A 379 -15.27 10.44 7.05
N ASP A 380 -14.12 10.37 7.72
CA ASP A 380 -13.21 9.24 7.71
C ASP A 380 -12.49 9.16 9.05
N MET A 381 -12.20 7.94 9.50
CA MET A 381 -11.63 7.67 10.82
C MET A 381 -10.15 8.06 10.95
N VAL A 382 -9.48 8.46 9.87
CA VAL A 382 -8.10 8.95 9.86
C VAL A 382 -8.06 10.42 9.44
N GLU A 383 -8.78 10.80 8.38
CA GLU A 383 -8.81 12.19 7.89
C GLU A 383 -9.25 13.17 8.99
N TYR A 384 -10.31 12.82 9.75
CA TYR A 384 -10.84 13.67 10.82
C TYR A 384 -9.78 14.03 11.88
N PHE A 385 -8.93 13.08 12.28
CA PHE A 385 -7.89 13.34 13.26
C PHE A 385 -6.70 14.07 12.64
N GLY A 386 -6.26 13.65 11.45
CA GLY A 386 -5.12 14.28 10.81
C GLY A 386 -5.36 15.77 10.52
N GLU A 387 -6.60 16.18 10.16
CA GLU A 387 -6.95 17.59 9.92
C GLU A 387 -6.77 18.47 11.17
N GLN A 388 -6.67 17.85 12.35
CA GLN A 388 -6.54 18.51 13.65
C GLN A 388 -5.19 18.26 14.33
N LEU A 389 -4.27 17.56 13.65
CA LEU A 389 -2.92 17.29 14.11
C LEU A 389 -1.91 18.09 13.28
N GLU A 390 -0.92 18.65 13.97
CA GLU A 390 0.26 19.16 13.28
C GLU A 390 1.06 17.99 12.67
N GLY A 391 1.81 18.28 11.61
CA GLY A 391 2.63 17.28 10.91
C GLY A 391 1.88 16.48 9.84
N TYR A 392 0.59 16.78 9.58
CA TYR A 392 -0.21 16.20 8.51
C TYR A 392 -0.50 17.17 7.38
N ALA A 393 -0.51 16.65 6.15
CA ALA A 393 -1.00 17.33 4.96
C ALA A 393 -2.06 16.48 4.25
N PHE A 394 -2.89 17.15 3.45
CA PHE A 394 -4.01 16.54 2.75
C PHE A 394 -3.93 16.88 1.28
N SER A 395 -4.17 15.87 0.44
CA SER A 395 -4.30 16.06 -0.99
C SER A 395 -5.73 16.40 -1.38
N GLN A 396 -5.92 16.98 -2.56
CA GLN A 396 -7.20 17.14 -3.23
C GLN A 396 -7.53 15.90 -4.07
N ASN A 397 -6.55 15.43 -4.83
CA ASN A 397 -6.68 14.43 -5.89
C ASN A 397 -5.77 13.21 -5.70
N GLY A 398 -5.14 13.09 -4.52
CA GLY A 398 -4.25 11.98 -4.15
C GLY A 398 -4.95 10.65 -3.89
N TRP A 399 -5.79 10.20 -4.81
CA TRP A 399 -6.58 8.98 -4.72
C TRP A 399 -5.74 7.73 -4.98
N VAL A 400 -5.96 6.70 -4.15
CA VAL A 400 -5.39 5.36 -4.31
C VAL A 400 -6.52 4.35 -4.27
N GLN A 401 -6.51 3.38 -5.18
CA GLN A 401 -7.53 2.33 -5.21
C GLN A 401 -7.42 1.44 -3.96
N SER A 402 -8.53 1.23 -3.27
CA SER A 402 -8.60 0.28 -2.16
C SER A 402 -9.29 -1.03 -2.57
N TYR A 403 -10.43 -0.94 -3.25
CA TYR A 403 -11.12 -2.12 -3.81
C TYR A 403 -12.17 -1.72 -4.85
N GLY A 404 -12.20 -2.42 -6.00
CA GLY A 404 -13.20 -2.15 -7.04
C GLY A 404 -13.16 -0.67 -7.46
N SER A 405 -14.31 0.02 -7.41
CA SER A 405 -14.40 1.46 -7.67
C SER A 405 -14.16 2.35 -6.44
N ARG A 406 -13.89 1.77 -5.26
CA ARG A 406 -13.63 2.53 -4.03
C ARG A 406 -12.15 2.91 -3.95
N CYS A 407 -11.92 4.22 -3.94
CA CYS A 407 -10.62 4.82 -3.66
C CYS A 407 -10.60 5.45 -2.26
N VAL A 408 -9.39 5.60 -1.72
CA VAL A 408 -9.11 6.35 -0.49
C VAL A 408 -8.13 7.46 -0.81
N LYS A 409 -8.09 8.48 0.04
CA LYS A 409 -7.16 9.60 -0.08
C LYS A 409 -6.37 9.72 1.22
N PRO A 410 -5.30 8.91 1.39
CA PRO A 410 -4.59 8.82 2.65
C PRO A 410 -4.00 10.19 3.06
N PRO A 411 -4.12 10.58 4.34
CA PRO A 411 -3.39 11.73 4.87
C PRO A 411 -1.88 11.53 4.76
N ILE A 412 -1.15 12.63 4.59
CA ILE A 412 0.30 12.63 4.41
C ILE A 412 0.95 13.09 5.71
N LEU A 413 1.50 12.16 6.48
CA LEU A 413 2.35 12.48 7.62
C LEU A 413 3.69 12.98 7.10
N PHE A 414 3.95 14.29 7.17
CA PHE A 414 5.18 14.87 6.63
C PHE A 414 6.21 15.25 7.70
N GLY A 415 5.80 15.44 8.95
CA GLY A 415 6.65 15.95 10.02
C GLY A 415 6.26 15.45 11.41
N ASP A 416 6.90 16.02 12.42
CA ASP A 416 6.69 15.64 13.83
C ASP A 416 5.25 15.97 14.27
N ILE A 417 4.54 14.97 14.80
CA ILE A 417 3.12 15.10 15.14
C ILE A 417 2.93 15.72 16.52
N SER A 418 2.04 16.70 16.61
CA SER A 418 1.53 17.20 17.89
C SER A 418 0.04 17.48 17.82
N ARG A 419 -0.62 17.46 18.98
CA ARG A 419 -2.06 17.70 19.11
C ARG A 419 -2.30 19.07 19.77
N PRO A 420 -2.52 20.14 18.99
CA PRO A 420 -2.61 21.50 19.53
C PRO A 420 -3.89 21.75 20.35
N LYS A 421 -5.00 21.06 20.02
CA LYS A 421 -6.32 21.25 20.65
C LYS A 421 -7.02 19.91 20.91
N ALA A 422 -8.08 19.92 21.71
CA ALA A 422 -8.94 18.75 21.86
C ALA A 422 -9.69 18.46 20.55
N MET A 423 -9.72 17.20 20.11
CA MET A 423 -10.24 16.83 18.77
C MET A 423 -11.68 16.31 18.76
N THR A 424 -12.11 15.66 19.85
CA THR A 424 -13.40 14.95 19.93
C THR A 424 -14.20 15.30 21.18
N VAL A 425 -13.63 16.08 22.09
CA VAL A 425 -14.18 16.33 23.43
C VAL A 425 -15.51 17.07 23.36
N GLU A 426 -15.66 18.02 22.43
CA GLU A 426 -16.90 18.81 22.26
C GLU A 426 -18.09 17.89 21.97
N TRP A 427 -17.98 17.06 20.93
CA TRP A 427 -19.05 16.15 20.49
C TRP A 427 -19.39 15.10 21.55
N ILE A 428 -18.37 14.52 22.17
CA ILE A 428 -18.55 13.50 23.22
C ILE A 428 -19.19 14.13 24.46
N SER A 429 -18.79 15.34 24.84
CA SER A 429 -19.39 16.07 25.98
C SER A 429 -20.84 16.41 25.72
N TYR A 430 -21.18 16.85 24.49
CA TYR A 430 -22.57 17.09 24.12
C TYR A 430 -23.39 15.80 24.18
N ALA A 431 -22.92 14.71 23.58
CA ALA A 431 -23.60 13.41 23.67
C ALA A 431 -23.81 12.93 25.11
N ALA A 432 -22.81 13.12 25.98
CA ALA A 432 -22.90 12.79 27.40
C ALA A 432 -23.92 13.66 28.15
N SER A 433 -24.09 14.92 27.75
CA SER A 433 -25.06 15.86 28.37
C SER A 433 -26.53 15.56 28.03
N LEU A 434 -26.78 14.74 27.01
CA LEU A 434 -28.14 14.35 26.60
C LEU A 434 -28.74 13.23 27.44
N ARG A 435 -27.88 12.47 28.13
CA ARG A 435 -28.32 11.42 29.05
C ARG A 435 -28.91 12.06 30.29
N ALA A 436 -30.08 11.56 30.69
CA ALA A 436 -30.72 11.92 31.96
C ALA A 436 -29.97 11.34 33.16
#